data_AF-A0A2I1DMC9-F1
#
_entry.id   AF-A0A2I1DMC9-F1
#
_cell.length_a   1.000
_cell.length_b   1.000
_cell.length_c   1.000
_cell.angle_alpha   90.00
_cell.angle_beta   90.00
_cell.angle_gamma   90.00
#
_symmetry.space_group_name_H-M   'P 1'
#
loop_
_entity.id
_entity.type
_entity.pdbx_description
1 polymer ?
#
loop_
_entity_poly.entity_id
_entity_poly.type
_entity_poly.pdbx_seq_one_letter_code
_entity_poly.pdbx_strand_id
1 'polypeptide(L)'
;MPSIHCYEDRLTNYIQQKDLAGFRKQHFQQWSLAENGCAYCVSSGTWPFFGFVPRPDQDMLLVAVNQKKEFLYYRLNSATLQNQVEGQKRLWDIPHQQLWQATLLDFCQVHPLFLEQLAWKHMPGSLEMWDESRAIILVAQLARPLGPLGADPQMELTQALFQFMEKPIIKFLVNEFPIATLGQYQFLWEAEDPAERQERMQALKRRPGLVPRFLLADS
;
A
#
# COMPACT_ATOMS: atom_id res chain seq x y z
N MET A 1 -9.17 -17.58 -1.86
CA MET A 1 -9.05 -17.05 -0.48
C MET A 1 -8.40 -18.11 0.39
N PRO A 2 -7.38 -17.78 1.20
CA PRO A 2 -6.88 -18.71 2.21
C PRO A 2 -8.02 -19.09 3.17
N SER A 3 -8.07 -20.35 3.60
CA SER A 3 -9.02 -20.78 4.63
C SER A 3 -8.70 -20.10 5.96
N ILE A 4 -9.70 -19.93 6.83
CA ILE A 4 -9.54 -19.35 8.17
C ILE A 4 -8.41 -20.04 8.96
N HIS A 5 -8.28 -21.36 8.81
CA HIS A 5 -7.20 -22.16 9.41
C HIS A 5 -5.78 -21.70 9.01
N CYS A 6 -5.60 -21.21 7.78
CA CYS A 6 -4.29 -20.72 7.32
C CYS A 6 -3.84 -19.45 8.06
N TYR A 7 -4.77 -18.66 8.61
CA TYR A 7 -4.43 -17.45 9.37
C TYR A 7 -4.10 -17.75 10.82
N GLU A 8 -4.87 -18.63 11.46
CA GLU A 8 -4.62 -19.09 12.83
C GLU A 8 -3.24 -19.77 12.93
N ASP A 9 -2.85 -20.56 11.93
CA ASP A 9 -1.54 -21.19 11.85
C ASP A 9 -0.41 -20.14 11.75
N ARG A 10 -0.58 -19.10 10.92
CA ARG A 10 0.42 -18.04 10.76
C ARG A 10 0.58 -17.22 12.04
N LEU A 11 -0.52 -16.88 12.69
CA LEU A 11 -0.49 -16.13 13.94
C LEU A 11 0.15 -16.97 15.06
N THR A 12 -0.19 -18.25 15.14
CA THR A 12 0.42 -19.19 16.10
C THR A 12 1.93 -19.33 15.88
N ASN A 13 2.36 -19.54 14.63
CA ASN A 13 3.78 -19.60 14.28
C ASN A 13 4.50 -18.28 14.61
N TYR A 14 3.85 -17.15 14.35
CA TYR A 14 4.40 -15.83 14.68
C TYR A 14 4.55 -15.62 16.19
N ILE A 15 3.58 -16.01 17.01
CA ILE A 15 3.64 -15.93 18.48
C ILE A 15 4.85 -16.71 19.02
N GLN A 16 5.12 -17.89 18.44
CA GLN A 16 6.23 -18.75 18.85
C GLN A 16 7.60 -18.28 18.36
N GLN A 17 7.64 -17.27 17.48
CA GLN A 17 8.87 -16.89 16.81
C GLN A 17 9.84 -16.16 17.73
N LYS A 18 11.07 -16.68 17.84
CA LYS A 18 12.14 -16.05 18.62
C LYS A 18 13.04 -15.13 17.79
N ASP A 19 13.09 -15.35 16.48
CA ASP A 19 13.85 -14.53 15.53
C ASP A 19 12.92 -13.80 14.56
N LEU A 20 12.50 -12.59 14.97
CA LEU A 20 11.64 -11.74 14.13
C LEU A 20 12.35 -11.23 12.87
N ALA A 21 13.68 -11.07 12.92
CA ALA A 21 14.44 -10.63 11.75
C ALA A 21 14.49 -11.73 10.68
N GLY A 22 14.73 -12.98 11.08
CA GLY A 22 14.64 -14.15 10.21
C GLY A 22 13.24 -14.35 9.64
N PHE A 23 12.21 -14.21 10.48
CA PHE A 23 10.81 -14.24 10.03
C PHE A 23 10.56 -13.18 8.94
N ARG A 24 10.98 -11.94 9.17
CA ARG A 24 10.74 -10.86 8.20
C ARG A 24 11.42 -11.11 6.86
N LYS A 25 12.66 -11.61 6.86
CA LYS A 25 13.39 -11.97 5.64
C LYS A 25 12.69 -13.08 4.84
N GLN A 26 12.00 -14.00 5.53
CA GLN A 26 11.27 -15.08 4.88
C GLN A 26 9.95 -14.62 4.26
N HIS A 27 9.27 -13.65 4.88
CA HIS A 27 7.90 -13.29 4.53
C HIS A 27 7.74 -11.98 3.77
N PHE A 28 8.73 -11.08 3.86
CA PHE A 28 8.68 -9.78 3.21
C PHE A 28 9.81 -9.64 2.20
N GLN A 29 9.45 -9.17 1.00
CA GLN A 29 10.42 -8.74 0.00
C GLN A 29 11.09 -7.43 0.42
N GLN A 30 10.32 -6.56 1.08
CA GLN A 30 10.80 -5.34 1.70
C GLN A 30 10.06 -5.15 3.02
N TRP A 31 10.77 -4.73 4.06
CA TRP A 31 10.21 -4.37 5.35
C TRP A 31 11.05 -3.22 5.89
N SER A 32 10.42 -2.07 6.10
CA SER A 32 11.12 -0.86 6.51
C SER A 32 10.34 -0.14 7.60
N LEU A 33 11.07 0.30 8.61
CA LEU A 33 10.60 1.20 9.65
C LEU A 33 11.68 2.27 9.83
N ALA A 34 11.50 3.39 9.15
CA ALA A 34 12.44 4.49 9.15
C ALA A 34 12.30 5.37 10.40
N GLU A 35 13.40 6.00 10.82
CA GLU A 35 13.44 6.87 12.01
C GLU A 35 12.54 8.11 11.87
N ASN A 36 12.32 8.56 10.64
CA ASN A 36 11.42 9.67 10.30
C ASN A 36 9.92 9.30 10.43
N GLY A 37 9.63 8.05 10.79
CA GLY A 37 8.28 7.52 10.99
C GLY A 37 7.66 6.86 9.76
N CYS A 38 8.28 6.93 8.58
CA CYS A 38 7.81 6.16 7.41
C CYS A 38 7.95 4.66 7.70
N ALA A 39 6.86 3.90 7.47
CA ALA A 39 6.85 2.46 7.68
C ALA A 39 6.14 1.80 6.49
N TYR A 40 6.74 0.75 5.94
CA TYR A 40 6.11 0.00 4.86
C TYR A 40 6.63 -1.43 4.77
N CYS A 41 5.85 -2.28 4.12
CA CYS A 41 6.25 -3.62 3.77
C CYS A 41 5.69 -4.04 2.41
N VAL A 42 6.45 -4.89 1.73
CA VAL A 42 6.06 -5.59 0.50
C VAL A 42 6.09 -7.09 0.78
N SER A 43 4.97 -7.77 0.55
CA SER A 43 4.82 -9.20 0.85
C SER A 43 4.13 -9.93 -0.31
N SER A 44 4.11 -11.26 -0.25
CA SER A 44 3.23 -12.09 -1.09
C SER A 44 1.88 -12.42 -0.42
N GLY A 45 1.58 -11.76 0.71
CA GLY A 45 0.40 -11.99 1.53
C GLY A 45 -0.89 -11.39 0.96
N THR A 46 -1.92 -11.30 1.82
CA THR A 46 -3.22 -10.67 1.48
C THR A 46 -3.08 -9.18 1.17
N TRP A 47 -2.07 -8.55 1.77
CA TRP A 47 -1.71 -7.16 1.55
C TRP A 47 -0.31 -7.10 0.91
N PRO A 48 -0.20 -7.26 -0.43
CA PRO A 48 1.07 -7.21 -1.14
C PRO A 48 1.88 -5.94 -0.89
N PHE A 49 1.20 -4.81 -0.69
CA PHE A 49 1.80 -3.58 -0.24
C PHE A 49 1.00 -3.02 0.94
N PHE A 50 1.69 -2.59 1.98
CA PHE A 50 1.10 -1.81 3.06
C PHE A 50 2.14 -0.86 3.61
N GLY A 51 1.72 0.35 3.95
CA GLY A 51 2.57 1.30 4.63
C GLY A 51 1.78 2.45 5.22
N PHE A 52 2.46 3.25 6.03
CA PHE A 52 1.87 4.38 6.69
C PHE A 52 2.92 5.44 7.00
N VAL A 53 2.44 6.67 7.12
CA VAL A 53 3.26 7.82 7.50
C VAL A 53 2.57 8.56 8.65
N PRO A 54 3.22 8.73 9.80
CA PRO A 54 2.76 9.62 10.83
C PRO A 54 2.78 11.05 10.27
N ARG A 55 1.76 11.81 10.62
CA ARG A 55 1.67 13.22 10.25
C ARG A 55 1.52 14.02 11.54
N PRO A 56 2.48 14.89 11.90
CA PRO A 56 2.33 15.76 13.05
C PRO A 56 1.02 16.55 12.93
N ASP A 57 0.25 16.60 14.02
CA ASP A 57 -1.02 17.35 14.14
C ASP A 57 -2.14 16.94 13.16
N GLN A 58 -2.00 15.81 12.47
CA GLN A 58 -3.02 15.28 11.58
C GLN A 58 -3.19 13.78 11.76
N ASP A 59 -4.28 13.25 11.23
CA ASP A 59 -4.46 11.81 11.15
C ASP A 59 -3.32 11.17 10.35
N MET A 60 -2.82 10.04 10.83
CA MET A 60 -1.88 9.20 10.13
C MET A 60 -2.49 8.75 8.80
N LEU A 61 -1.68 8.73 7.74
CA LEU A 61 -2.10 8.22 6.44
C LEU A 61 -1.60 6.79 6.28
N LEU A 62 -2.53 5.86 6.08
CA LEU A 62 -2.28 4.47 5.71
C LEU A 62 -2.52 4.31 4.22
N VAL A 63 -1.69 3.50 3.59
CA VAL A 63 -1.76 3.15 2.17
C VAL A 63 -1.59 1.65 2.03
N ALA A 64 -2.42 1.03 1.21
CA ALA A 64 -2.34 -0.40 0.95
C ALA A 64 -2.66 -0.72 -0.51
N VAL A 65 -2.12 -1.85 -0.97
CA VAL A 65 -2.57 -2.53 -2.18
C VAL A 65 -2.88 -3.96 -1.81
N ASN A 66 -4.09 -4.42 -2.15
CA ASN A 66 -4.54 -5.77 -1.84
C ASN A 66 -4.39 -6.71 -3.05
N GLN A 67 -4.71 -8.00 -2.85
CA GLN A 67 -4.64 -9.01 -3.92
C GLN A 67 -5.61 -8.78 -5.09
N LYS A 68 -6.65 -7.96 -4.91
CA LYS A 68 -7.57 -7.56 -5.97
C LYS A 68 -7.02 -6.41 -6.82
N LYS A 69 -5.76 -6.01 -6.62
CA LYS A 69 -5.09 -4.89 -7.29
C LYS A 69 -5.75 -3.53 -6.98
N GLU A 70 -6.43 -3.43 -5.84
CA GLU A 70 -7.07 -2.18 -5.40
C GLU A 70 -6.06 -1.34 -4.62
N PHE A 71 -5.90 -0.08 -5.03
CA PHE A 71 -5.15 0.91 -4.27
C PHE A 71 -6.06 1.56 -3.24
N LEU A 72 -5.69 1.43 -1.97
CA LEU A 72 -6.52 1.83 -0.83
C LEU A 72 -5.76 2.80 0.06
N TYR A 73 -6.50 3.72 0.68
CA TYR A 73 -5.98 4.61 1.71
C TYR A 73 -6.95 4.73 2.88
N TYR A 74 -6.41 5.03 4.05
CA TYR A 74 -7.21 5.32 5.24
C TYR A 74 -6.52 6.39 6.08
N ARG A 75 -7.31 7.22 6.76
CA ARG A 75 -6.80 8.23 7.69
C ARG A 75 -7.39 7.98 9.06
N LEU A 76 -6.53 7.93 10.07
CA LEU A 76 -6.95 7.79 11.47
C LEU A 76 -5.91 8.36 12.43
N ASN A 77 -6.37 8.66 13.63
CA ASN A 77 -5.50 9.08 14.72
C ASN A 77 -4.51 7.96 15.11
N SER A 78 -3.22 8.32 15.24
CA SER A 78 -2.14 7.36 15.54
C SER A 78 -2.31 6.66 16.89
N ALA A 79 -2.78 7.35 17.92
CA ALA A 79 -3.04 6.76 19.24
C ALA A 79 -4.20 5.76 19.19
N THR A 80 -5.21 6.01 18.35
CA THR A 80 -6.31 5.06 18.14
C THR A 80 -5.79 3.77 17.51
N LEU A 81 -4.97 3.87 16.46
CA LEU A 81 -4.37 2.70 15.82
C LEU A 81 -3.43 1.94 16.76
N GLN A 82 -2.59 2.65 17.51
CA GLN A 82 -1.72 2.06 18.51
C GLN A 82 -2.53 1.25 19.54
N ASN A 83 -3.61 1.83 20.08
CA ASN A 83 -4.46 1.14 21.04
C ASN A 83 -5.11 -0.12 20.46
N GLN A 84 -5.50 -0.11 19.18
CA GLN A 84 -6.03 -1.27 18.48
C GLN A 84 -4.95 -2.36 18.32
N VAL A 85 -3.74 -2.00 17.86
CA VAL A 85 -2.63 -2.95 17.67
C VAL A 85 -2.21 -3.58 18.99
N GLU A 86 -1.99 -2.77 20.04
CA GLU A 86 -1.64 -3.27 21.37
C GLU A 86 -2.77 -4.07 22.01
N GLY A 87 -4.03 -3.70 21.73
CA GLY A 87 -5.20 -4.48 22.09
C GLY A 87 -5.15 -5.89 21.48
N GLN A 88 -4.87 -6.00 20.18
CA GLN A 88 -4.70 -7.30 19.52
C GLN A 88 -3.52 -8.08 20.10
N LYS A 89 -2.36 -7.45 20.32
CA LYS A 89 -1.21 -8.13 20.94
C LYS A 89 -1.57 -8.77 22.28
N ARG A 90 -2.35 -8.07 23.12
CA ARG A 90 -2.82 -8.61 24.41
C ARG A 90 -3.86 -9.71 24.25
N LEU A 91 -4.81 -9.57 23.33
CA LEU A 91 -5.84 -10.59 23.10
C LEU A 91 -5.27 -11.92 22.61
N TRP A 92 -4.16 -11.87 21.87
CA TRP A 92 -3.50 -13.04 21.27
C TRP A 92 -2.22 -13.46 22.01
N ASP A 93 -1.95 -12.90 23.19
CA ASP A 93 -0.76 -13.18 23.99
C ASP A 93 0.57 -13.10 23.20
N ILE A 94 0.68 -12.12 22.28
CA ILE A 94 1.89 -11.93 21.46
C ILE A 94 3.02 -11.43 22.38
N PRO A 95 4.12 -12.21 22.57
CA PRO A 95 5.14 -11.90 23.57
C PRO A 95 6.15 -10.82 23.10
N HIS A 96 6.09 -10.44 21.83
CA HIS A 96 7.10 -9.60 21.17
C HIS A 96 7.11 -8.15 21.72
N GLN A 97 8.26 -7.74 22.26
CA GLN A 97 8.49 -6.42 22.89
C GLN A 97 8.81 -5.30 21.88
N GLN A 98 8.40 -5.45 20.63
CA GLN A 98 8.68 -4.48 19.58
C GLN A 98 7.68 -3.33 19.54
N LEU A 99 8.07 -2.25 18.85
CA LEU A 99 7.21 -1.11 18.55
C LEU A 99 5.89 -1.54 17.88
N TRP A 100 4.80 -0.87 18.20
CA TRP A 100 3.48 -1.19 17.64
C TRP A 100 3.48 -1.05 16.11
N GLN A 101 4.24 -0.09 15.55
CA GLN A 101 4.43 0.08 14.12
C GLN A 101 5.01 -1.16 13.46
N ALA A 102 6.02 -1.77 14.09
CA ALA A 102 6.64 -2.99 13.61
C ALA A 102 5.64 -4.16 13.65
N THR A 103 4.85 -4.23 14.72
CA THR A 103 3.79 -5.25 14.83
C THR A 103 2.71 -5.07 13.77
N LEU A 104 2.31 -3.82 13.49
CA LEU A 104 1.32 -3.52 12.46
C LEU A 104 1.81 -3.93 11.06
N LEU A 105 3.08 -3.71 10.73
CA LEU A 105 3.66 -4.24 9.49
C LEU A 105 3.63 -5.77 9.46
N ASP A 106 4.01 -6.43 10.57
CA ASP A 106 3.97 -7.89 10.65
C ASP A 106 2.54 -8.44 10.47
N PHE A 107 1.51 -7.74 10.97
CA PHE A 107 0.10 -8.11 10.81
C PHE A 107 -0.36 -8.23 9.35
N CYS A 108 0.27 -7.52 8.42
CA CYS A 108 0.00 -7.70 6.97
C CYS A 108 0.14 -9.15 6.52
N GLN A 109 1.03 -9.89 7.17
CA GLN A 109 1.32 -11.28 6.85
C GLN A 109 0.61 -12.27 7.80
N VAL A 110 0.58 -11.97 9.10
CA VAL A 110 0.19 -12.92 10.15
C VAL A 110 -1.23 -12.72 10.66
N HIS A 111 -1.80 -11.53 10.45
CA HIS A 111 -3.16 -11.21 10.84
C HIS A 111 -3.83 -10.24 9.85
N PRO A 112 -3.99 -10.65 8.57
CA PRO A 112 -4.47 -9.77 7.52
C PRO A 112 -5.91 -9.29 7.73
N LEU A 113 -6.71 -10.02 8.51
CA LEU A 113 -8.05 -9.62 8.93
C LEU A 113 -8.06 -8.33 9.75
N PHE A 114 -6.98 -8.03 10.49
CA PHE A 114 -6.87 -6.76 11.21
C PHE A 114 -6.96 -5.58 10.26
N LEU A 115 -6.22 -5.65 9.14
CA LEU A 115 -6.24 -4.60 8.14
C LEU A 115 -7.58 -4.57 7.39
N GLU A 116 -8.22 -5.71 7.14
CA GLU A 116 -9.55 -5.75 6.49
C GLU A 116 -10.64 -5.02 7.30
N GLN A 117 -10.49 -4.91 8.62
CA GLN A 117 -11.43 -4.20 9.49
C GLN A 117 -11.30 -2.68 9.44
N LEU A 118 -10.25 -2.14 8.81
CA LEU A 118 -10.07 -0.70 8.67
C LEU A 118 -11.03 -0.15 7.60
N ALA A 119 -11.52 1.08 7.80
CA ALA A 119 -12.46 1.73 6.89
C ALA A 119 -11.75 2.30 5.64
N TRP A 120 -11.16 1.41 4.85
CA TRP A 120 -10.44 1.73 3.62
C TRP A 120 -11.31 2.49 2.62
N LYS A 121 -10.68 3.41 1.90
CA LYS A 121 -11.23 4.10 0.73
C LYS A 121 -10.37 3.80 -0.48
N HIS A 122 -10.98 3.72 -1.66
CA HIS A 122 -10.23 3.64 -2.91
C HIS A 122 -9.47 4.94 -3.16
N MET A 123 -8.19 4.82 -3.51
CA MET A 123 -7.43 5.96 -4.02
C MET A 123 -8.09 6.49 -5.30
N PRO A 124 -8.25 7.81 -5.45
CA PRO A 124 -8.79 8.37 -6.68
C PRO A 124 -7.93 7.96 -7.89
N GLY A 125 -8.55 7.36 -8.91
CA GLY A 125 -7.84 7.01 -10.14
C GLY A 125 -7.26 8.22 -10.89
N SER A 126 -7.72 9.43 -10.58
CA SER A 126 -7.19 10.69 -11.13
C SER A 126 -5.89 11.16 -10.47
N LEU A 127 -5.42 10.51 -9.40
CA LEU A 127 -4.14 10.88 -8.78
C LEU A 127 -3.00 10.72 -9.78
N GLU A 128 -2.13 11.72 -9.85
CA GLU A 128 -0.97 11.69 -10.72
C GLU A 128 0.10 10.78 -10.12
N MET A 129 0.78 9.99 -10.95
CA MET A 129 1.87 9.16 -10.47
C MET A 129 3.15 9.98 -10.28
N TRP A 130 3.36 10.97 -11.14
CA TRP A 130 4.48 11.89 -11.14
C TRP A 130 4.08 13.26 -11.68
N ASP A 131 4.85 14.29 -11.35
CA ASP A 131 4.66 15.65 -11.87
C ASP A 131 5.37 15.89 -13.22
N GLU A 132 5.30 17.12 -13.73
CA GLU A 132 5.96 17.54 -14.98
C GLU A 132 7.48 17.33 -14.97
N SER A 133 8.11 17.37 -13.80
CA SER A 133 9.54 17.13 -13.61
C SER A 133 9.90 15.64 -13.45
N ARG A 134 8.91 14.75 -13.55
CA ARG A 134 8.99 13.31 -13.28
C ARG A 134 9.30 12.98 -11.81
N ALA A 135 9.06 13.91 -10.88
CA ALA A 135 9.10 13.59 -9.47
C ALA A 135 7.87 12.74 -9.12
N ILE A 136 8.07 11.61 -8.45
CA ILE A 136 6.99 10.69 -8.07
C ILE A 136 6.26 11.30 -6.87
N ILE A 137 4.94 11.53 -6.98
CA ILE A 137 4.15 12.32 -6.00
C ILE A 137 2.85 11.65 -5.54
N LEU A 138 2.65 10.37 -5.86
CA LEU A 138 1.37 9.67 -5.67
C LEU A 138 0.81 9.76 -4.24
N VAL A 139 1.58 9.34 -3.23
CA VAL A 139 1.11 9.37 -1.83
C VAL A 139 1.18 10.78 -1.25
N ALA A 140 2.12 11.60 -1.71
CA ALA A 140 2.22 13.01 -1.29
C ALA A 140 0.93 13.81 -1.58
N GLN A 141 0.25 13.53 -2.71
CA GLN A 141 -1.05 14.15 -3.02
C GLN A 141 -2.14 13.78 -2.01
N LEU A 142 -2.10 12.54 -1.49
CA LEU A 142 -3.01 12.09 -0.42
C LEU A 142 -2.66 12.68 0.94
N ALA A 143 -1.42 13.10 1.16
CA ALA A 143 -0.97 13.62 2.44
C ALA A 143 -1.15 15.14 2.60
N ARG A 144 -1.39 15.88 1.50
CA ARG A 144 -1.48 17.34 1.51
C ARG A 144 -2.73 17.91 2.21
N PRO A 145 -2.52 18.92 3.06
CA PRO A 145 -3.20 20.20 2.99
C PRO A 145 -2.16 21.27 2.58
N LEU A 146 -2.17 21.70 1.32
CA LEU A 146 -1.39 22.84 0.78
C LEU A 146 0.02 23.08 1.42
N GLY A 147 1.06 22.40 0.92
CA GLY A 147 2.45 22.66 1.33
C GLY A 147 3.49 22.24 0.26
N PRO A 148 4.69 22.84 0.28
CA PRO A 148 5.76 22.51 -0.68
C PRO A 148 6.28 21.08 -0.49
N LEU A 149 6.64 20.44 -1.60
CA LEU A 149 7.20 19.08 -1.65
C LEU A 149 8.63 19.09 -1.09
N GLY A 150 8.78 18.94 0.23
CA GLY A 150 10.08 18.75 0.91
C GLY A 150 10.49 17.28 1.03
N ALA A 151 11.60 17.02 1.73
CA ALA A 151 12.05 15.67 2.13
C ALA A 151 11.13 15.07 3.21
N ASP A 152 9.92 14.72 2.79
CA ASP A 152 8.84 14.28 3.65
C ASP A 152 8.76 12.73 3.68
N PRO A 153 8.55 12.07 4.83
CA PRO A 153 8.15 10.65 4.93
C PRO A 153 7.16 10.17 3.86
N GLN A 154 6.29 11.05 3.38
CA GLN A 154 5.31 10.75 2.32
C GLN A 154 5.96 10.54 0.95
N MET A 155 7.09 11.18 0.67
CA MET A 155 7.89 10.96 -0.54
C MET A 155 8.57 9.60 -0.52
N GLU A 156 9.06 9.18 0.65
CA GLU A 156 9.64 7.85 0.84
C GLU A 156 8.58 6.76 0.61
N LEU A 157 7.39 6.91 1.19
CA LEU A 157 6.29 5.97 0.97
C LEU A 157 5.80 5.98 -0.49
N THR A 158 5.80 7.15 -1.13
CA THR A 158 5.51 7.29 -2.57
C THR A 158 6.51 6.49 -3.40
N GLN A 159 7.79 6.60 -3.10
CA GLN A 159 8.85 5.88 -3.81
C GLN A 159 8.75 4.37 -3.60
N ALA A 160 8.48 3.91 -2.37
CA ALA A 160 8.29 2.50 -2.05
C ALA A 160 7.09 1.91 -2.83
N LEU A 161 5.96 2.62 -2.86
CA LEU A 161 4.78 2.20 -3.63
C LEU A 161 5.10 2.11 -5.12
N PHE A 162 5.81 3.10 -5.68
CA PHE A 162 6.19 3.08 -7.09
C PHE A 162 7.17 1.95 -7.44
N GLN A 163 8.08 1.59 -6.53
CA GLN A 163 8.99 0.45 -6.73
C GLN A 163 8.28 -0.90 -6.70
N PHE A 164 7.17 -1.01 -5.96
CA PHE A 164 6.30 -2.18 -5.94
C PHE A 164 5.53 -2.37 -7.27
N MET A 165 5.22 -1.29 -7.98
CA MET A 165 4.43 -1.32 -9.22
C MET A 165 5.14 -2.05 -10.38
N GLU A 166 4.37 -2.62 -11.30
CA GLU A 166 4.88 -3.40 -12.42
C GLU A 166 5.70 -2.53 -13.39
N LYS A 167 7.02 -2.74 -13.39
CA LYS A 167 7.99 -1.99 -14.20
C LYS A 167 7.64 -1.90 -15.70
N PRO A 168 7.12 -2.96 -16.38
CA PRO A 168 6.74 -2.85 -17.78
C PRO A 168 5.62 -1.82 -18.02
N ILE A 169 4.64 -1.77 -17.12
CA ILE A 169 3.52 -0.81 -17.19
C ILE A 169 4.03 0.60 -16.92
N ILE A 170 4.84 0.78 -15.88
CA ILE A 170 5.48 2.05 -15.57
C ILE A 170 6.28 2.57 -16.77
N LYS A 171 7.11 1.72 -17.39
CA LYS A 171 7.94 2.09 -18.54
C LYS A 171 7.09 2.57 -19.72
N PHE A 172 5.98 1.87 -20.00
CA PHE A 172 5.02 2.31 -21.02
C PHE A 172 4.45 3.69 -20.68
N LEU A 173 3.93 3.87 -19.46
CA LEU A 173 3.28 5.12 -19.08
C LEU A 173 4.24 6.32 -19.12
N VAL A 174 5.49 6.14 -18.67
CA VAL A 174 6.52 7.20 -18.71
C VAL A 174 6.82 7.63 -20.15
N ASN A 175 6.88 6.68 -21.08
CA ASN A 175 7.22 6.95 -22.48
C ASN A 175 6.07 7.60 -23.26
N GLU A 176 4.83 7.26 -22.93
CA GLU A 176 3.65 7.66 -23.72
C GLU A 176 2.95 8.90 -23.14
N PHE A 177 3.07 9.16 -21.84
CA PHE A 177 2.35 10.25 -21.17
C PHE A 177 3.33 11.18 -20.44
N PRO A 178 3.19 12.52 -20.63
CA PRO A 178 3.91 13.50 -19.82
C PRO A 178 3.59 13.32 -18.33
N ILE A 179 2.30 13.21 -18.00
CA ILE A 179 1.78 12.92 -16.67
C ILE A 179 0.84 11.73 -16.79
N ALA A 180 1.12 10.65 -16.06
CA ALA A 180 0.24 9.48 -15.99
C ALA A 180 -0.52 9.45 -14.66
N THR A 181 -1.69 8.83 -14.68
CA THR A 181 -2.57 8.71 -13.50
C THR A 181 -2.60 7.28 -12.97
N LEU A 182 -2.93 7.13 -11.68
CA LEU A 182 -3.09 5.84 -11.04
C LEU A 182 -4.14 4.96 -11.76
N GLY A 183 -5.22 5.58 -12.26
CA GLY A 183 -6.27 4.88 -13.01
C GLY A 183 -5.76 4.31 -14.34
N GLN A 184 -4.89 5.04 -15.06
CA GLN A 184 -4.25 4.51 -16.27
C GLN A 184 -3.36 3.31 -15.95
N TYR A 185 -2.60 3.37 -14.85
CA TYR A 185 -1.81 2.23 -14.40
C TYR A 185 -2.69 1.03 -14.02
N GLN A 186 -3.71 1.25 -13.20
CA GLN A 186 -4.58 0.19 -12.71
C GLN A 186 -5.33 -0.48 -13.88
N PHE A 187 -5.82 0.31 -14.84
CA PHE A 187 -6.42 -0.21 -16.08
C PHE A 187 -5.49 -1.14 -16.85
N LEU A 188 -4.19 -0.87 -16.89
CA LEU A 188 -3.22 -1.79 -17.52
C LEU A 188 -2.89 -2.99 -16.63
N TRP A 189 -2.83 -2.79 -15.32
CA TRP A 189 -2.42 -3.79 -14.35
C TRP A 189 -3.47 -4.87 -14.13
N GLU A 190 -4.75 -4.51 -14.23
CA GLU A 190 -5.89 -5.43 -14.15
C GLU A 190 -5.95 -6.42 -15.32
N ALA A 191 -5.33 -6.11 -16.46
CA ALA A 191 -5.21 -7.07 -17.57
C ALA A 191 -4.21 -8.17 -17.20
N GLU A 192 -4.73 -9.35 -16.89
CA GLU A 192 -3.93 -10.55 -16.57
C GLU A 192 -3.31 -11.17 -17.83
N ASP A 193 -4.00 -11.06 -18.97
CA ASP A 193 -3.52 -11.55 -20.26
C ASP A 193 -2.62 -10.51 -20.97
N PRO A 194 -1.43 -10.92 -21.48
CA PRO A 194 -0.57 -10.02 -22.25
C PRO A 194 -1.22 -9.43 -23.51
N ALA A 195 -2.09 -10.16 -24.22
CA ALA A 195 -2.74 -9.64 -25.42
C ALA A 195 -3.79 -8.59 -25.06
N GLU A 196 -4.63 -8.86 -24.06
CA GLU A 196 -5.54 -7.87 -23.49
C GLU A 196 -4.79 -6.61 -23.03
N ARG A 197 -3.67 -6.78 -22.32
CA ARG A 197 -2.85 -5.64 -21.87
C ARG A 197 -2.35 -4.80 -23.05
N GLN A 198 -1.93 -5.44 -24.14
CA GLN A 198 -1.51 -4.75 -25.35
C GLN A 198 -2.68 -3.98 -26.00
N GLU A 199 -3.87 -4.56 -26.04
CA GLU A 199 -5.08 -3.88 -26.53
C GLU A 199 -5.42 -2.65 -25.67
N ARG A 200 -5.38 -2.79 -24.34
CA ARG A 200 -5.58 -1.69 -23.38
C ARG A 200 -4.53 -0.58 -23.57
N MET A 201 -3.25 -0.94 -23.80
CA MET A 201 -2.20 0.03 -24.14
C MET A 201 -2.52 0.81 -25.42
N GLN A 202 -2.96 0.14 -26.49
CA GLN A 202 -3.35 0.81 -27.74
C GLN A 202 -4.57 1.71 -27.55
N ALA A 203 -5.54 1.30 -26.73
CA ALA A 203 -6.70 2.11 -26.40
C ALA A 203 -6.31 3.40 -25.68
N LEU A 204 -5.41 3.32 -24.68
CA LEU A 204 -4.91 4.49 -23.95
C LEU A 204 -4.17 5.47 -24.86
N LYS A 205 -3.34 4.99 -25.79
CA LYS A 205 -2.66 5.86 -26.76
C LYS A 205 -3.64 6.64 -27.64
N ARG A 206 -4.69 5.96 -28.11
CA ARG A 206 -5.71 6.56 -28.99
C ARG A 206 -6.60 7.55 -28.25
N ARG A 207 -6.88 7.30 -26.96
CA ARG A 207 -7.78 8.13 -26.15
C ARG A 207 -7.24 8.29 -24.71
N PRO A 208 -6.23 9.16 -24.50
CA PRO A 208 -5.53 9.32 -23.21
C PRO A 208 -6.43 9.60 -22.00
N GLY A 209 -7.56 10.30 -22.22
CA GLY A 209 -8.51 10.68 -21.16
C GLY A 209 -9.64 9.68 -20.90
N LEU A 210 -9.74 8.59 -21.68
CA LEU A 210 -10.78 7.57 -21.53
C LEU A 210 -10.17 6.32 -20.90
N VAL A 211 -9.82 6.42 -19.61
CA VAL A 211 -9.77 5.23 -18.77
C VAL A 211 -11.22 4.89 -18.44
N PRO A 212 -11.76 3.72 -18.86
CA PRO A 212 -13.09 3.32 -18.45
C PRO A 212 -13.14 3.35 -16.93
N ARG A 213 -13.97 4.22 -16.37
CA ARG A 213 -14.28 4.23 -14.93
C ARG A 213 -15.08 2.94 -14.64
N PHE A 214 -14.41 1.82 -14.48
CA PHE A 214 -14.91 0.76 -13.61
C PHE A 214 -14.48 1.18 -12.20
N LEU A 215 -15.27 1.73 -11.28
CA LEU A 215 -16.70 2.01 -11.15
C LEU A 215 -16.83 3.44 -10.57
N LEU A 216 -17.89 4.18 -10.92
CA LEU A 216 -18.35 5.29 -10.09
C LEU A 216 -19.40 4.78 -9.11
N ALA A 217 -19.23 5.27 -7.88
CA ALA A 217 -20.20 5.44 -6.81
C ALA A 217 -20.58 4.19 -6.01
N ASP A 218 -20.08 4.18 -4.78
CA ASP A 218 -20.86 4.02 -3.55
C ASP A 218 -22.23 3.35 -3.72
N SER A 219 -22.29 2.10 -3.25
CA SER A 219 -23.43 1.56 -2.51
C SER A 219 -22.91 1.12 -1.16
#